data_AF-U6F314-F1
#
_entry.id   AF-U6F314-F1
#
_cell.length_a   1.000
_cell.length_b   1.000
_cell.length_c   1.000
_cell.angle_alpha   90.00
_cell.angle_beta   90.00
_cell.angle_gamma   90.00
#
_symmetry.space_group_name_H-M   'P 1'
#
loop_
_entity.id
_entity.type
_entity.pdbx_description
1 polymer ?
#
loop_
_entity_poly.entity_id
_entity_poly.type
_entity_poly.pdbx_seq_one_letter_code
_entity_poly.pdbx_strand_id
1 'polypeptide(L)' 'MFLDCTDWLKKYDKTQKELLQRGWDYGIGWQDGGLFQGPTSIRLNLASPTFCIEDAL' A
#
# COMPACT_ATOMS: atom_id res chain seq x y z
N MET A 1 -2.94 -5.03 5.78
CA MET A 1 -1.48 -5.07 5.53
C MET A 1 -1.06 -3.76 4.91
N PHE A 2 0.13 -3.26 5.20
CA PHE A 2 0.68 -2.05 4.58
C PHE A 2 1.90 -2.44 3.72
N LEU A 3 1.94 -1.96 2.48
CA LEU A 3 3.09 -2.10 1.61
C LEU A 3 3.92 -0.83 1.69
N ASP A 4 5.17 -0.94 2.15
CA ASP A 4 6.13 0.15 2.16
C ASP A 4 6.64 0.41 0.73
N CYS A 5 6.42 1.62 0.22
CA CYS A 5 6.84 2.03 -1.13
C CYS A 5 8.13 2.86 -1.12
N THR A 6 8.83 2.99 0.01
CA THR A 6 10.01 3.86 0.17
C THR A 6 11.04 3.70 -0.95
N ASP A 7 11.47 2.46 -1.22
CA ASP A 7 12.52 2.21 -2.23
C ASP A 7 12.00 2.42 -3.65
N TRP A 8 10.73 2.15 -3.89
CA TRP A 8 10.10 2.43 -5.19
C TRP A 8 10.03 3.95 -5.43
N LEU A 9 9.58 4.71 -4.43
CA LEU A 9 9.50 6.18 -4.48
C LEU A 9 10.89 6.80 -4.75
N LYS A 10 11.93 6.33 -4.04
CA LYS A 10 13.33 6.76 -4.27
C LYS A 10 13.80 6.43 -5.69
N LYS A 11 13.54 5.20 -6.16
CA LYS A 11 14.00 4.74 -7.47
C LYS A 11 13.42 5.55 -8.62
N TYR A 12 12.17 6.00 -8.50
CA TYR A 12 11.46 6.69 -9.57
C TYR A 12 11.35 8.21 -9.36
N ASP A 13 11.98 8.74 -8.31
CA ASP A 13 11.89 10.16 -7.92
C ASP A 13 10.43 10.63 -7.86
N LYS A 14 9.66 9.92 -7.02
CA LYS A 14 8.23 10.14 -6.83
C LYS A 14 7.95 10.37 -5.36
N THR A 15 6.96 11.22 -5.10
CA THR A 15 6.37 11.42 -3.79
C THR A 15 5.21 10.44 -3.56
N GLN A 16 4.88 10.18 -2.30
CA GLN A 16 3.71 9.38 -1.91
C GLN A 16 2.43 9.94 -2.56
N LYS A 17 2.27 11.26 -2.58
CA LYS A 17 1.11 11.93 -3.20
C LYS A 17 1.02 11.65 -4.70
N GLU A 18 2.14 11.71 -5.43
CA GLU A 18 2.17 11.35 -6.85
C GLU A 18 1.86 9.88 -7.08
N LEU A 19 2.33 8.97 -6.22
CA LEU A 19 1.98 7.56 -6.31
C LEU A 19 0.47 7.33 -6.12
N LEU A 20 -0.14 7.96 -5.11
CA LEU A 20 -1.58 7.89 -4.88
C LEU A 20 -2.37 8.46 -6.06
N GLN A 21 -1.94 9.60 -6.62
CA GLN A 21 -2.55 10.19 -7.80
C GLN A 21 -2.46 9.27 -9.03
N ARG A 22 -1.30 8.65 -9.26
CA ARG A 22 -1.14 7.67 -10.36
C ARG A 22 -2.10 6.50 -10.20
N GLY A 23 -2.34 6.02 -8.98
CA GLY A 23 -3.37 5.02 -8.71
C GLY A 23 -4.73 5.47 -9.28
N TRP A 24 -5.17 6.68 -8.93
CA TRP A 24 -6.41 7.28 -9.44
C TRP A 24 -6.45 7.40 -10.96
N ASP A 25 -5.33 7.79 -11.59
CA ASP A 25 -5.23 7.92 -13.06
C ASP A 25 -5.46 6.57 -13.77
N TYR A 26 -5.16 5.45 -13.11
CA TYR A 26 -5.42 4.09 -13.58
C TYR A 26 -6.71 3.47 -12.99
N GLY A 27 -7.54 4.25 -12.29
CA GLY A 27 -8.80 3.80 -11.70
C GLY A 27 -8.66 2.99 -10.40
N ILE A 28 -7.52 3.09 -9.72
CA ILE A 28 -7.22 2.38 -8.47
C ILE A 28 -7.07 3.36 -7.31
N GLY A 29 -8.07 3.40 -6.43
CA GLY A 29 -8.02 4.19 -5.19
C GLY A 29 -7.27 3.46 -4.07
N TRP A 30 -5.97 3.71 -3.91
CA TRP A 30 -5.22 3.22 -2.75
C TRP A 30 -5.46 4.07 -1.51
N GLN A 31 -5.58 3.42 -0.35
CA GLN A 31 -5.64 4.12 0.93
C GLN A 31 -4.24 4.50 1.38
N ASP A 32 -4.06 5.79 1.69
CA ASP A 32 -2.82 6.35 2.22
C ASP A 32 -2.50 5.79 3.62
N GLY A 33 -1.28 5.28 3.78
CA GLY A 33 -0.75 4.78 5.04
C GLY A 33 -0.25 5.87 5.99
N GLY A 34 -0.20 7.14 5.56
CA GLY A 34 0.32 8.25 6.37
C GLY A 34 -0.38 8.39 7.74
N LEU A 35 -1.69 8.11 7.80
CA LEU A 35 -2.46 8.12 9.05
C LEU A 35 -2.11 6.98 10.03
N PHE A 36 -1.34 5.98 9.57
CA PHE A 36 -0.96 4.77 10.32
C PHE A 36 0.54 4.68 10.58
N GLN A 37 1.24 5.82 10.66
CA GLN A 37 2.70 5.89 10.84
C GLN A 37 3.50 5.26 9.67
N GLY A 38 2.87 5.07 8.51
CA GLY A 38 3.51 4.59 7.28
C GLY A 38 3.54 5.69 6.22
N PRO A 39 4.47 6.66 6.27
CA PRO A 39 4.47 7.86 5.43
C PRO A 39 4.59 7.58 3.92
N THR A 40 5.06 6.39 3.57
CA THR A 40 5.27 5.90 2.20
C THR A 40 4.48 4.62 1.93
N SER A 41 3.50 4.31 2.78
CA SER A 41 2.80 3.04 2.74
C SER A 41 1.46 3.14 2.04
N ILE A 42 1.04 2.07 1.35
CA ILE A 42 -0.34 1.89 0.88
C ILE A 42 -0.98 0.70 1.57
N ARG A 43 -2.25 0.80 1.95
CA ARG A 43 -2.97 -0.36 2.52
C ARG A 43 -3.40 -1.30 1.42
N LEU A 44 -3.05 -2.57 1.60
CA LEU A 44 -3.52 -3.67 0.77
C LEU A 44 -4.47 -4.57 1.56
N ASN A 45 -5.59 -4.90 0.93
CA ASN A 45 -6.46 -5.99 1.36
C ASN A 45 -6.01 -7.24 0.59
N LEU A 46 -5.07 -7.98 1.18
CA LEU A 46 -4.71 -9.30 0.68
C LEU A 46 -5.69 -10.30 1.29
N ALA A 47 -6.30 -11.14 0.45
CA ALA A 47 -6.98 -12.33 0.97
C ALA A 47 -5.91 -13.25 1.58
N SER A 48 -6.12 -13.65 2.83
CA SER A 48 -5.26 -14.66 3.45
C SER A 48 -5.54 -16.02 2.80
N PRO A 49 -4.52 -16.84 2.51
CA PRO A 49 -4.75 -18.24 2.16
C PRO A 49 -5.57 -18.92 3.27
N THR A 50 -6.52 -19.79 2.90
CA THR A 50 -7.42 -20.45 3.87
C THR A 50 -6.66 -21.13 5.01
N PHE A 51 -5.52 -21.77 4.72
CA PHE A 51 -4.69 -22.45 5.73
C PHE A 51 -4.10 -21.50 6.78
N CYS A 52 -3.85 -20.22 6.45
CA CYS A 52 -3.37 -19.22 7.42
C CYS A 52 -4.50 -18.69 8.32
N ILE A 53 -5.76 -18.95 7.99
CA ILE A 53 -6.92 -18.57 8.80
C ILE A 53 -7.25 -19.67 9.81
N GLU A 54 -7.05 -20.94 9.45
CA GLU A 54 -7.30 -22.09 10.33
C GLU A 54 -6.35 -22.12 11.55
N ASP A 55 -5.09 -21.71 11.39
CA ASP A 55 -4.13 -21.58 12.50
C ASP A 55 -4.40 -20.38 13.42
N ALA A 56 -5.26 -19.44 13.02
CA ALA A 56 -5.58 -18.23 13.78
C ALA A 56 -6.88 -18.34 14.62
N LEU A 57 -7.52 -19.51 14.63
CA LEU A 57 -8.73 -19.86 15.41
C LEU A 57 -8.37 -20.77 16.59
#